data_AF-A0ABD0M152-F1
#
_entry.id   AF-A0ABD0M152-F1
#
_cell.length_a   1.000
_cell.length_b   1.000
_cell.length_c   1.000
_cell.angle_alpha   90.00
_cell.angle_beta   90.00
_cell.angle_gamma   90.00
#
_symmetry.space_group_name_H-M   'P 1'
#
loop_
_entity.id
_entity.type
_entity.pdbx_description
1 polymer ?
#
loop_
_entity_poly.entity_id
_entity_poly.type
_entity_poly.pdbx_seq_one_letter_code
_entity_poly.pdbx_strand_id
1 'polypeptide(L)'
;MCGDCVKEEFPERESICLENGSYLLNYAGCKNCGARSIEIKNRVTSDDEEEELVTYQHICSQCDHVVANHEYSFRVNGEYQEYEMSCMLCGNGEDQRSIMPYDPRGPQT
;
A
#
# COMPACT_ATOMS: atom_id res chain seq x y z
N MET A 1 8.82 -5.54 -10.66
CA MET A 1 7.71 -4.58 -10.83
C MET A 1 7.76 -4.04 -12.25
N CYS A 2 6.64 -3.69 -12.86
CA CYS A 2 6.57 -3.31 -14.27
C CYS A 2 5.87 -1.96 -14.44
N GLY A 3 6.65 -0.90 -14.71
CA GLY A 3 6.14 0.46 -14.95
C GLY A 3 5.16 0.53 -16.12
N ASP A 4 5.35 -0.28 -17.16
CA ASP A 4 4.44 -0.35 -18.32
C ASP A 4 3.04 -0.89 -17.98
N CYS A 5 2.84 -1.50 -16.81
CA CYS A 5 1.54 -2.01 -16.37
C CYS A 5 0.72 -0.96 -15.60
N VAL A 6 1.34 0.15 -15.17
CA VAL A 6 0.73 1.24 -14.41
C VAL A 6 0.67 2.51 -15.24
N LYS A 7 -0.21 3.45 -14.88
CA LYS A 7 -0.29 4.76 -15.55
C LYS A 7 0.76 5.71 -14.99
N GLU A 8 1.00 5.62 -13.69
CA GLU A 8 1.96 6.41 -12.93
C GLU A 8 2.65 5.49 -11.92
N GLU A 9 3.97 5.59 -11.81
CA GLU A 9 4.74 4.85 -10.82
C GLU A 9 4.62 5.53 -9.46
N PHE A 10 4.19 4.78 -8.45
CA PHE A 10 4.08 5.27 -7.07
C PHE A 10 3.28 6.59 -6.96
N PRO A 11 2.00 6.62 -7.38
CA PRO A 11 1.19 7.83 -7.26
C PRO A 11 1.04 8.26 -5.80
N GLU A 12 1.05 9.55 -5.51
CA GLU A 12 0.89 10.00 -4.12
C GLU A 12 -0.54 9.84 -3.61
N ARG A 13 -0.65 9.33 -2.38
CA ARG A 13 -1.91 8.94 -1.73
C ARG A 13 -2.17 9.70 -0.44
N GLU A 14 -1.32 10.69 -0.12
CA GLU A 14 -1.41 11.48 1.10
C GLU A 14 -1.47 10.54 2.33
N SER A 15 -2.54 10.61 3.13
CA SER A 15 -2.73 9.77 4.32
C SER A 15 -3.38 8.40 4.04
N ILE A 16 -3.62 8.04 2.78
CA ILE A 16 -4.24 6.74 2.45
C ILE A 16 -3.17 5.63 2.46
N CYS A 17 -3.08 4.93 3.59
CA CYS A 17 -2.23 3.76 3.78
C CYS A 17 -3.10 2.51 3.89
N LEU A 18 -3.12 1.65 2.85
CA LEU A 18 -3.96 0.46 2.82
C LEU A 18 -3.12 -0.80 3.01
N GLU A 19 -3.51 -1.65 3.96
CA GLU A 19 -2.91 -2.99 4.15
C GLU A 19 -3.36 -4.03 3.10
N ASN A 20 -4.40 -3.72 2.33
CA ASN A 20 -5.00 -4.63 1.36
C ASN A 20 -5.70 -3.87 0.21
N GLY A 21 -5.99 -4.58 -0.86
CA GLY A 21 -6.69 -4.07 -2.03
C GLY A 21 -5.74 -3.72 -3.16
N SER A 22 -6.25 -3.02 -4.17
CA SER A 22 -5.50 -2.69 -5.37
C SER A 22 -6.05 -1.42 -5.99
N TYR A 23 -5.18 -0.47 -6.33
CA TYR A 23 -5.61 0.79 -6.94
C TYR A 23 -5.85 0.62 -8.45
N LEU A 24 -6.97 -0.01 -8.81
CA LEU A 24 -7.31 -0.35 -10.20
C LEU A 24 -7.42 0.87 -11.14
N LEU A 25 -7.65 2.07 -10.60
CA LEU A 25 -7.65 3.30 -11.41
C LEU A 25 -6.25 3.61 -11.98
N ASN A 26 -5.16 3.22 -11.29
CA ASN A 26 -3.79 3.35 -11.78
C ASN A 26 -3.36 2.17 -12.67
N TYR A 27 -4.15 1.10 -12.74
CA TYR A 27 -3.79 -0.05 -13.58
C TYR A 27 -4.05 0.25 -15.07
N ALA A 28 -2.98 0.34 -15.87
CA ALA A 28 -3.07 0.54 -17.32
C ALA A 28 -3.48 -0.75 -18.05
N GLY A 29 -3.15 -1.91 -17.47
CA GLY A 29 -3.34 -3.24 -18.04
C GLY A 29 -1.99 -3.97 -18.14
N CYS A 30 -2.00 -5.31 -18.15
CA CYS A 30 -0.77 -6.08 -18.17
C CYS A 30 -0.02 -5.87 -19.49
N LYS A 31 1.21 -5.39 -19.44
CA LYS A 31 2.07 -5.22 -20.62
C LYS A 31 2.32 -6.54 -21.36
N ASN A 32 2.35 -7.66 -20.65
CA ASN A 32 2.67 -8.97 -21.21
C ASN A 32 1.52 -9.62 -21.99
N CYS A 33 0.27 -9.48 -21.51
CA CYS A 33 -0.90 -10.17 -22.11
C CYS A 33 -2.10 -9.26 -22.42
N GLY A 34 -2.06 -7.98 -22.04
CA GLY A 34 -3.15 -7.02 -22.24
C GLY A 34 -4.32 -7.14 -21.26
N ALA A 35 -4.34 -8.14 -20.38
CA ALA A 35 -5.43 -8.34 -19.43
C ALA A 35 -5.53 -7.19 -18.42
N ARG A 36 -6.76 -6.88 -17.98
CA ARG A 36 -7.06 -5.79 -17.02
C ARG A 36 -7.43 -6.29 -15.62
N SER A 37 -7.22 -7.57 -15.35
CA SER A 37 -7.54 -8.23 -14.08
C SER A 37 -6.28 -8.61 -13.32
N ILE A 38 -6.25 -8.28 -12.03
CA ILE A 38 -5.11 -8.53 -11.13
C ILE A 38 -5.58 -9.30 -9.90
N GLU A 39 -4.66 -10.04 -9.30
CA GLU A 39 -4.83 -10.80 -8.08
C GLU A 39 -3.74 -10.46 -7.08
N ILE A 40 -4.02 -10.63 -5.80
CA ILE A 40 -3.05 -10.52 -4.72
C ILE A 40 -2.51 -11.92 -4.42
N LYS A 41 -1.20 -12.09 -4.46
CA LYS A 41 -0.51 -13.34 -4.12
C LYS A 41 0.69 -13.07 -3.22
N ASN A 42 1.24 -14.13 -2.63
CA ASN A 42 2.45 -14.09 -1.81
C ASN A 42 2.36 -13.11 -0.63
N ARG A 43 1.18 -13.05 0.02
CA ARG A 43 0.99 -12.22 1.22
C ARG A 43 1.82 -12.79 2.38
N VAL A 44 2.64 -11.95 2.98
CA VAL A 44 3.41 -12.23 4.20
C VAL A 44 3.05 -11.15 5.21
N THR A 45 2.90 -11.56 6.46
CA THR A 45 2.61 -10.69 7.61
C THR A 45 3.64 -11.01 8.67
N SER A 46 4.35 -9.98 9.14
CA SER A 46 5.21 -10.05 10.32
C SER A 46 4.66 -9.07 11.34
N ASP A 47 4.59 -9.52 12.58
CA ASP A 47 4.01 -8.79 13.70
C ASP A 47 4.99 -8.97 14.87
N ASP A 48 5.73 -7.89 15.15
CA ASP A 48 6.63 -7.74 16.29
C ASP A 48 5.98 -6.80 17.30
N GLU A 49 6.47 -6.74 18.55
CA GLU A 49 5.81 -6.00 19.65
C GLU A 49 5.50 -4.52 19.36
N GLU A 50 6.22 -3.89 18.43
CA GLU A 50 6.11 -2.46 18.11
C GLU A 50 5.79 -2.18 16.62
N GLU A 51 5.82 -3.19 15.75
CA GLU A 51 5.71 -3.03 14.30
C GLU A 51 4.98 -4.22 13.64
N GLU A 52 3.98 -3.90 12.84
CA GLU A 52 3.34 -4.82 11.91
C GLU A 52 3.75 -4.46 10.47
N LEU A 53 4.23 -5.44 9.71
CA LEU A 53 4.61 -5.30 8.31
C LEU A 53 3.85 -6.31 7.45
N VAL A 54 3.14 -5.79 6.46
CA VAL A 54 2.38 -6.55 5.48
C VAL A 54 3.02 -6.37 4.11
N THR A 55 3.42 -7.47 3.49
CA THR A 55 3.92 -7.46 2.11
C THR A 55 3.11 -8.39 1.24
N TYR A 56 2.83 -8.00 -0.01
CA TYR A 56 2.22 -8.88 -1.01
C TYR A 56 2.53 -8.42 -2.43
N GLN A 57 2.15 -9.23 -3.42
CA GLN A 57 2.36 -8.92 -4.82
C GLN A 57 1.05 -8.78 -5.58
N HIS A 58 0.97 -7.76 -6.43
CA HIS A 58 -0.05 -7.63 -7.46
C HIS A 58 0.39 -8.41 -8.69
N ILE A 59 -0.37 -9.45 -9.03
CA ILE A 59 -0.05 -10.36 -10.11
C ILE A 59 -1.17 -10.33 -11.16
N CYS A 60 -0.79 -10.33 -12.44
CA CYS A 60 -1.76 -10.46 -13.51
C CYS A 60 -2.42 -11.84 -13.46
N SER A 61 -3.74 -11.88 -13.31
CA SER A 61 -4.53 -13.12 -13.23
C SER A 61 -4.44 -14.04 -14.46
N GLN A 62 -3.93 -13.56 -15.59
CA GLN A 62 -3.90 -14.33 -16.85
C GLN A 62 -2.52 -14.92 -17.19
N CYS A 63 -1.44 -14.28 -16.79
CA CYS A 63 -0.08 -14.69 -17.18
C CYS A 63 0.91 -14.71 -16.01
N ASP A 64 0.41 -14.56 -14.78
CA ASP A 64 1.19 -14.49 -13.54
C ASP A 64 2.33 -13.44 -13.55
N HIS A 65 2.22 -12.43 -14.40
CA HIS A 65 3.17 -11.33 -14.46
C HIS A 65 3.07 -10.46 -13.19
N VAL A 66 4.18 -10.27 -12.48
CA VAL A 66 4.26 -9.43 -11.28
C VAL A 66 4.23 -7.95 -11.67
N VAL A 67 3.09 -7.30 -11.42
CA VAL A 67 2.85 -5.89 -11.72
C VAL A 67 3.58 -5.00 -10.71
N ALA A 68 3.32 -5.20 -9.41
CA ALA A 68 3.88 -4.39 -8.34
C ALA A 68 4.03 -5.22 -7.06
N ASN A 69 4.96 -4.82 -6.21
CA ASN A 69 5.00 -5.26 -4.81
C ASN A 69 4.34 -4.18 -3.97
N HIS A 70 3.58 -4.61 -2.97
CA HIS A 70 2.92 -3.77 -2.00
C HIS A 70 3.56 -4.00 -0.66
N GLU A 71 3.95 -2.91 -0.02
CA GLU A 71 4.48 -2.87 1.32
C GLU A 71 3.60 -1.92 2.14
N TYR A 72 3.18 -2.37 3.30
CA TYR A 72 2.44 -1.59 4.28
C TYR A 72 3.06 -1.87 5.64
N SER A 73 3.42 -0.83 6.36
CA SER A 73 3.87 -0.93 7.74
C SER A 73 2.98 -0.10 8.66
N PHE A 74 2.80 -0.64 9.85
CA PHE A 74 2.16 0.01 10.98
C PHE A 74 3.12 -0.09 12.15
N ARG A 75 3.38 1.03 12.82
CA ARG A 75 4.24 1.04 14.01
C ARG A 75 3.68 1.94 15.09
N VAL A 76 3.91 1.56 16.34
CA VAL A 76 3.58 2.38 17.51
C VAL A 76 4.85 3.03 18.04
N ASN A 77 4.96 4.33 17.87
CA ASN A 77 6.11 5.11 18.31
C ASN A 77 5.70 6.06 19.45
N GLY A 78 5.86 5.59 20.69
CA GLY A 78 5.48 6.32 21.90
C GLY A 78 3.96 6.56 21.95
N GLU A 79 3.54 7.81 21.76
CA GLU A 79 2.12 8.23 21.81
C GLU A 79 1.47 8.33 20.42
N TYR A 80 2.12 7.80 19.38
CA TYR A 80 1.64 7.89 18.00
C TYR A 80 1.61 6.52 17.32
N GLN A 81 0.59 6.33 16.50
CA GLN A 81 0.46 5.29 15.49
C GLN A 81 0.93 5.86 14.16
N GLU A 82 1.88 5.21 13.51
CA GLU A 82 2.42 5.60 12.22
C GLU A 82 2.09 4.53 11.20
N TYR A 83 1.59 4.96 10.04
CA TYR A 83 1.21 4.11 8.92
C TYR A 83 2.01 4.55 7.70
N GLU A 84 2.61 3.60 7.01
CA GLU A 84 3.33 3.83 5.77
C GLU A 84 2.91 2.78 4.75
N MET A 85 2.79 3.20 3.50
CA MET A 85 2.48 2.32 2.38
C MET A 85 3.38 2.71 1.21
N SER A 86 4.01 1.72 0.58
CA SER A 86 4.73 1.91 -0.68
C SER A 86 4.38 0.81 -1.67
N CYS A 87 3.86 1.21 -2.83
CA CYS A 87 3.52 0.30 -3.92
C CYS A 87 3.50 1.03 -5.25
N MET A 88 4.19 0.48 -6.26
CA MET A 88 4.22 1.07 -7.61
C MET A 88 2.81 1.18 -8.23
N LEU A 89 1.88 0.29 -7.88
CA LEU A 89 0.49 0.33 -8.33
C LEU A 89 -0.40 1.19 -7.42
N CYS A 90 -0.35 0.97 -6.10
CA CYS A 90 -1.26 1.60 -5.15
C CYS A 90 -0.87 3.03 -4.78
N GLY A 91 0.43 3.32 -4.76
CA GLY A 91 0.99 4.61 -4.41
C GLY A 91 1.89 4.60 -3.18
N ASN A 92 2.41 5.77 -2.83
CA ASN A 92 2.97 6.01 -1.50
C ASN A 92 1.98 6.78 -0.63
N GLY A 93 1.89 6.42 0.64
CA GLY A 93 1.12 7.14 1.63
C GLY A 93 1.79 7.06 2.99
N GLU A 94 1.65 8.13 3.76
CA GLU A 94 2.13 8.24 5.13
C GLU A 94 1.04 8.90 5.98
N ASP A 95 0.66 8.28 7.10
CA ASP A 95 -0.28 8.85 8.07
C ASP A 95 0.27 8.68 9.50
N GLN A 96 -0.06 9.62 10.37
CA GLN A 96 0.30 9.56 11.78
C GLN A 96 -0.90 9.98 12.63
N ARG A 97 -1.24 9.18 13.65
CA ARG A 97 -2.37 9.44 14.54
C ARG A 97 -1.96 9.35 16.00
N SER A 98 -2.39 10.30 16.81
CA SER A 98 -2.17 10.22 18.25
C SER A 98 -3.02 9.11 18.87
N ILE A 99 -2.43 8.36 19.80
CA ILE A 99 -3.15 7.39 20.63
C ILE A 99 -3.81 8.05 21.85
N MET A 100 -3.53 9.34 22.06
CA MET A 100 -4.01 10.08 23.21
C MET A 100 -5.51 10.37 23.08
N PRO A 101 -6.26 10.34 24.20
CA PRO A 101 -7.69 10.66 24.20
C PRO A 101 -7.98 12.12 23.82
N TYR A 102 -6.97 13.01 23.87
CA TYR A 102 -7.03 14.38 23.38
C TYR A 102 -5.77 14.66 22.56
N ASP A 103 -5.92 14.81 21.25
CA ASP A 103 -4.82 15.15 20.35
C ASP A 103 -4.53 16.66 20.44
N PRO A 104 -3.40 17.10 21.02
CA PRO A 104 -3.07 18.52 21.15
C PRO A 104 -2.79 19.22 19.81
N ARG A 105 -2.70 18.47 18.70
CA ARG A 105 -2.56 18.96 17.32
C ARG A 105 -3.86 18.81 16.51
N GLY A 106 -4.91 18.19 17.07
CA GLY A 106 -6.22 18.11 16.46
C GLY A 106 -6.88 19.49 16.32
N PRO A 107 -7.86 19.67 15.41
CA PRO A 107 -8.59 20.92 15.31
C PRO A 107 -9.21 21.25 16.67
N GLN A 108 -8.87 22.41 17.22
CA GLN A 108 -9.53 22.94 18.41
C GLN A 108 -10.97 23.26 18.01
N THR A 109 -11.91 22.38 18.37
CA THR A 109 -13.35 22.64 18.28
C THR A 109 -13.81 23.60 19.36
#